data_AF-A0A8C0AUY3-F1
#
_entry.id   AF-A0A8C0AUY3-F1
#
_cell.length_a   1.000
_cell.length_b   1.000
_cell.length_c   1.000
_cell.angle_alpha   90.00
_cell.angle_beta   90.00
_cell.angle_gamma   90.00
#
_symmetry.space_group_name_H-M   'P 1'
#
loop_
_entity.id
_entity.type
_entity.pdbx_description
1 polymer ?
#
loop_
_entity_poly.entity_id
_entity_poly.type
_entity_poly.pdbx_seq_one_letter_code
_entity_poly.pdbx_strand_id
1 'polypeptide(L)'
;QRVINVVLRGVLGSVNGRLCCVLLSSLDGLRKRELTCHRFGSFQRLKAAVHYTVGCLCQDVAENKEVQFSKQTIAAIAEITFRQCENFAKDLEMFARHAKRSTVTTEDVKLLARRSNSLLKYITQKSDELISSNMEQKEKKKKKSSAAKGGRTSGEQVIVTESEDSNMA
;
A
#
# COMPACT_ATOMS: atom_id res chain seq x y z
N GLN A 1 -13.52 3.66 4.15
CA GLN A 1 -12.73 2.53 3.61
C GLN A 1 -11.64 2.90 2.58
N ARG A 2 -11.87 3.78 1.59
CA ARG A 2 -10.86 4.07 0.54
C ARG A 2 -9.68 4.92 1.02
N VAL A 3 -9.90 5.91 1.88
CA VAL A 3 -8.86 6.87 2.35
C VAL A 3 -7.65 6.17 2.99
N ILE A 4 -7.89 5.26 3.94
CA ILE A 4 -6.84 4.49 4.62
C ILE A 4 -6.02 3.63 3.63
N ASN A 5 -6.67 3.05 2.61
CA ASN A 5 -5.99 2.28 1.57
C ASN A 5 -5.08 3.14 0.67
N VAL A 6 -5.45 4.41 0.40
CA VAL A 6 -4.60 5.34 -0.35
C VAL A 6 -3.39 5.76 0.48
N VAL A 7 -3.59 6.10 1.76
CA VAL A 7 -2.49 6.47 2.68
C VAL A 7 -1.51 5.31 2.87
N LEU A 8 -1.99 4.07 3.10
CA LEU A 8 -1.10 2.91 3.19
C LEU A 8 -0.40 2.60 1.86
N ARG A 9 -1.08 2.70 0.70
CA ARG A 9 -0.38 2.51 -0.59
C ARG A 9 0.70 3.56 -0.88
N GLY A 10 0.49 4.80 -0.46
CA GLY A 10 1.48 5.87 -0.61
C GLY A 10 2.71 5.67 0.28
N VAL A 11 2.50 5.26 1.54
CA VAL A 11 3.59 5.09 2.51
C VAL A 11 4.33 3.74 2.35
N LEU A 12 3.64 2.66 1.98
CA LEU A 12 4.25 1.33 1.82
C LEU A 12 4.76 1.03 0.40
N GLY A 13 4.73 2.00 -0.51
CA GLY A 13 5.19 1.81 -1.91
C GLY A 13 6.66 1.39 -2.05
N SER A 14 7.49 1.54 -1.02
CA SER A 14 8.92 1.17 -1.01
C SER A 14 9.23 -0.18 -0.34
N VAL A 15 8.29 -0.81 0.37
CA VAL A 15 8.54 -2.06 1.11
C VAL A 15 8.05 -3.31 0.37
N ASN A 16 8.98 -3.88 -0.41
CA ASN A 16 8.96 -5.20 -1.04
C ASN A 16 7.77 -6.15 -0.72
N GLY A 17 6.76 -6.14 -1.59
CA GLY A 17 6.04 -7.31 -2.13
C GLY A 17 5.24 -8.26 -1.22
N ARG A 18 5.59 -8.45 0.05
CA ARG A 18 5.04 -9.53 0.92
C ARG A 18 3.92 -9.08 1.85
N LEU A 19 3.76 -7.77 2.08
CA LEU A 19 2.73 -7.25 3.01
C LEU A 19 1.31 -7.18 2.41
N CYS A 20 1.16 -7.40 1.09
CA CYS A 20 -0.08 -7.17 0.36
C CYS A 20 -1.21 -8.18 0.70
N CYS A 21 -0.86 -9.41 1.09
CA CYS A 21 -1.83 -10.51 1.18
C CYS A 21 -2.76 -10.47 2.41
N VAL A 22 -2.44 -9.70 3.46
CA VAL A 22 -3.17 -9.75 4.75
C VAL A 22 -4.41 -8.84 4.76
N LEU A 23 -4.49 -7.86 3.86
CA LEU A 23 -5.48 -6.76 3.92
C LEU A 23 -6.74 -6.95 3.06
N LEU A 24 -6.88 -8.06 2.33
CA LEU A 24 -7.98 -8.28 1.38
C LEU A 24 -9.11 -9.20 1.88
N SER A 25 -8.91 -9.98 2.95
CA SER A 25 -9.82 -11.07 3.33
C SER A 25 -10.95 -10.72 4.31
N SER A 26 -11.30 -9.44 4.51
CA SER A 26 -12.23 -9.01 5.58
C SER A 26 -13.26 -7.97 5.12
N LEU A 27 -13.92 -8.25 4.00
CA LEU A 27 -15.06 -7.50 3.48
C LEU A 27 -16.22 -8.44 3.18
N ASP A 28 -16.89 -8.91 4.22
CA ASP A 28 -18.28 -9.40 4.13
C ASP A 28 -19.00 -9.33 5.49
N GLY A 29 -20.33 -9.17 5.45
CA GLY A 29 -21.24 -9.47 6.57
C GLY A 29 -21.50 -8.37 7.61
N LEU A 30 -22.74 -7.87 7.65
CA LEU A 30 -23.26 -7.06 8.77
C LEU A 30 -23.56 -7.92 10.00
N ARG A 31 -23.01 -7.55 11.17
CA ARG A 31 -23.82 -7.35 12.41
C ARG A 31 -23.02 -6.67 13.53
N LYS A 32 -23.59 -5.59 14.10
CA LYS A 32 -23.05 -4.93 15.30
C LYS A 32 -23.40 -5.75 16.55
N ARG A 33 -22.39 -6.36 17.20
CA ARG A 33 -22.24 -6.46 18.67
C ARG A 33 -20.98 -7.19 19.17
N GLU A 34 -20.20 -7.84 18.29
CA GLU A 34 -19.09 -8.73 18.69
C GLU A 34 -17.73 -8.37 18.07
N LEU A 35 -17.40 -7.07 18.00
CA LEU A 35 -16.22 -6.56 17.25
C LEU A 35 -15.07 -6.00 18.10
N THR A 36 -15.08 -6.16 19.43
CA THR A 36 -14.05 -5.58 20.32
C THR A 36 -12.69 -6.29 20.20
N CYS A 37 -12.67 -7.63 20.22
CA CYS A 37 -11.43 -8.41 20.18
C CYS A 37 -10.65 -8.26 18.86
N HIS A 38 -11.32 -8.47 17.71
CA HIS A 38 -10.64 -8.42 16.40
C HIS A 38 -10.11 -7.01 16.05
N ARG A 39 -10.83 -5.95 16.50
CA ARG A 39 -10.38 -4.57 16.35
C ARG A 39 -9.12 -4.28 17.20
N PHE A 40 -9.02 -4.84 18.40
CA PHE A 40 -7.83 -4.69 19.23
C PHE A 40 -6.60 -5.40 18.63
N GLY A 41 -6.74 -6.64 18.18
CA GLY A 41 -5.65 -7.40 17.58
C GLY A 41 -5.10 -6.76 16.28
N SER A 42 -5.97 -6.27 15.41
CA SER A 42 -5.57 -5.55 14.19
C SER A 42 -4.90 -4.20 14.48
N PHE A 43 -5.38 -3.48 15.50
CA PHE A 43 -4.80 -2.20 15.94
C PHE A 43 -3.37 -2.35 16.49
N GLN A 44 -3.12 -3.36 17.34
CA GLN A 44 -1.77 -3.61 17.87
C GLN A 44 -0.78 -4.01 16.77
N ARG A 45 -1.21 -4.81 15.79
CA ARG A 45 -0.39 -5.16 14.61
C ARG A 45 -0.03 -3.93 13.78
N LEU A 46 -0.95 -2.98 13.60
CA LEU A 46 -0.67 -1.72 12.90
C LEU A 46 0.30 -0.85 13.69
N LYS A 47 0.13 -0.72 15.02
CA LYS A 47 1.08 0.00 15.88
C LYS A 47 2.49 -0.60 15.82
N ALA A 48 2.61 -1.93 15.87
CA ALA A 48 3.89 -2.62 15.75
C ALA A 48 4.56 -2.37 14.38
N ALA A 49 3.79 -2.40 13.28
CA ALA A 49 4.30 -2.09 11.95
C ALA A 49 4.79 -0.63 11.83
N VAL A 50 4.02 0.34 12.36
CA VAL A 50 4.43 1.75 12.41
C VAL A 50 5.70 1.93 13.25
N HIS A 51 5.79 1.28 14.41
CA HIS A 51 6.97 1.35 15.27
C HIS A 51 8.22 0.77 14.59
N TYR A 52 8.10 -0.36 13.88
CA TYR A 52 9.19 -0.92 13.07
C TYR A 52 9.68 0.07 12.01
N THR A 53 8.78 0.64 11.20
CA THR A 53 9.15 1.62 10.16
C THR A 53 9.75 2.89 10.74
N VAL A 54 9.23 3.40 11.86
CA VAL A 54 9.82 4.55 12.58
C VAL A 54 11.21 4.20 13.11
N GLY A 55 11.43 2.99 13.61
CA GLY A 55 12.74 2.50 14.03
C GLY A 55 13.76 2.55 12.88
N CYS A 56 13.40 2.04 11.69
CA CYS A 56 14.27 2.14 10.50
C CYS A 56 14.59 3.60 10.13
N LEU A 57 13.58 4.47 10.04
CA LEU A 57 13.79 5.88 9.71
C LEU A 57 14.61 6.63 10.77
N CYS A 58 14.45 6.28 12.05
CA CYS A 58 15.29 6.81 13.13
C CYS A 58 16.73 6.32 13.02
N GLN A 59 16.98 5.09 12.57
CA GLN A 59 18.33 4.58 12.30
C GLN A 59 18.99 5.35 11.15
N ASP A 60 18.30 5.54 10.02
CA ASP A 60 18.81 6.34 8.90
C ASP A 60 19.16 7.77 9.36
N VAL A 61 18.32 8.40 10.18
CA VAL A 61 18.55 9.76 10.69
C VAL A 61 19.65 9.81 11.76
N ALA A 62 19.83 8.73 12.55
CA ALA A 62 20.89 8.60 13.53
C ALA A 62 22.26 8.57 12.84
N GLU A 63 22.40 7.75 11.82
CA GLU A 63 23.63 7.63 11.01
C GLU A 63 23.95 8.93 10.28
N ASN A 64 22.99 9.52 9.58
CA ASN A 64 23.18 10.78 8.83
C ASN A 64 23.50 12.02 9.70
N LYS A 65 23.34 11.94 11.03
CA LYS A 65 23.58 13.06 11.96
C LYS A 65 24.54 12.73 13.10
N GLU A 66 25.11 11.52 13.11
CA GLU A 66 25.98 11.00 14.18
C GLU A 66 25.36 11.10 15.60
N VAL A 67 24.03 10.90 15.70
CA VAL A 67 23.29 10.94 16.98
C VAL A 67 22.69 9.57 17.32
N GLN A 68 22.42 9.32 18.60
CA GLN A 68 21.78 8.08 19.05
C GLN A 68 20.37 8.35 19.59
N PHE A 69 19.38 7.55 19.17
CA PHE A 69 18.02 7.62 19.69
C PHE A 69 17.77 6.52 20.74
N SER A 70 17.21 6.91 21.89
CA SER A 70 16.78 5.93 22.89
C SER A 70 15.56 5.15 22.41
N LYS A 71 15.38 3.93 22.90
CA LYS A 71 14.20 3.08 22.61
C LYS A 71 12.89 3.79 22.98
N GLN A 72 12.91 4.58 24.06
CA GLN A 72 11.81 5.40 24.54
C GLN A 72 11.47 6.53 23.55
N THR A 73 12.48 7.21 23.00
CA THR A 73 12.28 8.24 21.97
C THR A 73 11.68 7.66 20.69
N ILE A 74 12.18 6.52 20.21
CA ILE A 74 11.64 5.84 19.01
C ILE A 74 10.17 5.44 19.23
N ALA A 75 9.84 4.86 20.39
CA ALA A 75 8.47 4.49 20.75
C ALA A 75 7.55 5.72 20.86
N ALA A 76 8.04 6.84 21.42
CA ALA A 76 7.28 8.09 21.51
C ALA A 76 7.00 8.70 20.12
N ILE A 77 7.99 8.70 19.22
CA ILE A 77 7.81 9.14 17.83
C ILE A 77 6.77 8.24 17.15
N ALA A 78 6.85 6.92 17.30
CA ALA A 78 5.87 5.99 16.73
C ALA A 78 4.43 6.25 17.22
N GLU A 79 4.23 6.51 18.51
CA GLU A 79 2.92 6.83 19.08
C GLU A 79 2.40 8.21 18.64
N ILE A 80 3.28 9.19 18.41
CA ILE A 80 2.92 10.50 17.84
C ILE A 80 2.52 10.33 16.36
N THR A 81 3.33 9.65 15.55
CA THR A 81 3.04 9.37 14.14
C THR A 81 1.71 8.63 13.98
N PHE A 82 1.48 7.59 14.80
CA PHE A 82 0.25 6.82 14.78
C PHE A 82 -1.00 7.68 15.07
N ARG A 83 -0.94 8.54 16.10
CA ARG A 83 -2.03 9.48 16.41
C ARG A 83 -2.23 10.52 15.30
N GLN A 84 -1.14 11.00 14.69
CA GLN A 84 -1.21 11.98 13.62
C GLN A 84 -1.87 11.42 12.34
N CYS A 85 -1.79 10.11 12.09
CA CYS A 85 -2.54 9.46 11.00
C CYS A 85 -4.07 9.63 11.14
N GLU A 86 -4.61 9.74 12.37
CA GLU A 86 -6.04 9.98 12.57
C GLU A 86 -6.46 11.37 12.09
N ASN A 87 -5.65 12.39 12.41
CA ASN A 87 -5.85 13.78 11.94
C ASN A 87 -5.77 13.84 10.41
N PHE A 88 -4.73 13.25 9.83
CA PHE A 88 -4.57 13.18 8.37
C PHE A 88 -5.73 12.46 7.67
N ALA A 89 -6.25 11.36 8.24
CA ALA A 89 -7.39 10.65 7.67
C ALA A 89 -8.67 11.51 7.65
N LYS A 90 -8.94 12.24 8.74
CA LYS A 90 -10.08 13.17 8.84
C LYS A 90 -9.96 14.34 7.86
N ASP A 91 -8.78 14.97 7.80
CA ASP A 91 -8.51 16.10 6.90
C ASP A 91 -8.66 15.69 5.43
N LEU A 92 -8.06 14.57 5.02
CA LEU A 92 -8.18 14.05 3.65
C LEU A 92 -9.63 13.70 3.27
N GLU A 93 -10.41 13.11 4.18
CA GLU A 93 -11.84 12.87 3.97
C GLU A 93 -12.62 14.18 3.80
N MET A 94 -12.34 15.19 4.62
CA MET A 94 -12.97 16.51 4.52
C MET A 94 -12.60 17.25 3.23
N PHE A 95 -11.35 17.19 2.78
CA PHE A 95 -10.91 17.79 1.52
C PHE A 95 -11.57 17.14 0.29
N ALA A 96 -11.61 15.80 0.24
CA ALA A 96 -12.30 15.08 -0.83
C ALA A 96 -13.81 15.44 -0.84
N ARG A 97 -14.45 15.45 0.34
CA ARG A 97 -15.88 15.80 0.49
C ARG A 97 -16.17 17.25 0.08
N HIS A 98 -15.28 18.19 0.38
CA HIS A 98 -15.40 19.59 -0.04
C HIS A 98 -15.41 19.71 -1.58
N ALA A 99 -14.59 18.93 -2.26
CA ALA A 99 -14.59 18.79 -3.73
C ALA A 99 -15.71 17.88 -4.28
N LYS A 100 -16.74 17.55 -3.48
CA LYS A 100 -17.85 16.63 -3.83
C LYS A 100 -17.41 15.21 -4.23
N ARG A 101 -16.20 14.79 -3.84
CA ARG A 101 -15.64 13.45 -4.10
C ARG A 101 -15.72 12.56 -2.86
N SER A 102 -15.90 11.25 -3.08
CA SER A 102 -15.81 10.21 -2.04
C SER A 102 -14.46 9.49 -2.03
N THR A 103 -13.58 9.82 -2.97
CA THR A 103 -12.26 9.19 -3.16
C THR A 103 -11.19 10.27 -3.10
N VAL A 104 -10.18 10.03 -2.26
CA VAL A 104 -9.04 10.91 -2.02
C VAL A 104 -8.04 10.80 -3.18
N THR A 105 -7.49 11.95 -3.56
CA THR A 105 -6.63 12.19 -4.71
C THR A 105 -5.31 12.85 -4.28
N THR A 106 -4.35 13.00 -5.19
CA THR A 106 -3.08 13.71 -4.94
C THR A 106 -3.28 15.15 -4.50
N GLU A 107 -4.31 15.83 -5.00
CA GLU A 107 -4.58 17.24 -4.68
C GLU A 107 -5.04 17.42 -3.23
N ASP A 108 -5.75 16.45 -2.67
CA ASP A 108 -6.12 16.45 -1.24
C ASP A 108 -4.87 16.31 -0.35
N VAL A 109 -3.87 15.53 -0.79
CA VAL A 109 -2.58 15.36 -0.09
C VAL A 109 -1.69 16.60 -0.22
N LYS A 110 -1.66 17.26 -1.39
CA LYS A 110 -1.01 18.57 -1.57
C LYS A 110 -1.64 19.62 -0.66
N LEU A 111 -2.97 19.64 -0.55
CA LEU A 111 -3.69 20.57 0.31
C LEU A 111 -3.38 20.36 1.80
N LEU A 112 -3.12 19.13 2.23
CA LEU A 112 -2.66 18.83 3.59
C LEU A 112 -1.28 19.46 3.90
N ALA A 113 -0.38 19.53 2.92
CA ALA A 113 0.94 20.17 3.05
C ALA A 113 0.92 21.71 3.00
N ARG A 114 -0.21 22.35 2.68
CA ARG A 114 -0.34 23.79 2.36
C ARG A 114 0.26 24.80 3.36
N ARG A 115 0.44 24.40 4.63
CA ARG A 115 0.96 25.28 5.69
C ARG A 115 2.48 25.47 5.65
N SER A 116 3.20 24.64 4.90
CA SER A 116 4.65 24.72 4.76
C SER A 116 5.05 24.69 3.28
N ASN A 117 5.59 25.81 2.79
CA ASN A 117 5.96 25.96 1.39
C ASN A 117 7.07 24.98 0.94
N SER A 118 8.00 24.64 1.84
CA SER A 118 9.06 23.65 1.55
C SER A 118 8.48 22.24 1.46
N LEU A 119 7.57 21.86 2.39
CA LEU A 119 6.90 20.57 2.36
C LEU A 119 5.97 20.44 1.14
N LEU A 120 5.22 21.49 0.81
CA LEU A 120 4.34 21.51 -0.37
C LEU A 120 5.13 21.29 -1.67
N LYS A 121 6.28 21.94 -1.84
CA LYS A 121 7.18 21.72 -2.98
C LYS A 121 7.66 20.27 -3.05
N TYR A 122 8.17 19.73 -1.94
CA TYR A 122 8.66 18.35 -1.87
C TYR A 122 7.56 17.31 -2.19
N ILE A 123 6.37 17.45 -1.59
CA ILE A 123 5.23 16.55 -1.84
C ILE A 123 4.73 16.67 -3.28
N THR A 124 4.73 17.87 -3.87
CA THR A 124 4.34 18.08 -5.28
C THR A 124 5.32 17.36 -6.20
N GLN A 125 6.63 17.60 -6.05
CA GLN A 125 7.67 16.90 -6.81
C GLN A 125 7.53 15.37 -6.71
N LYS A 126 7.35 14.83 -5.49
CA LYS A 126 7.15 13.40 -5.29
C LYS A 126 5.86 12.88 -5.92
N SER A 127 4.79 13.69 -6.00
CA SER A 127 3.57 13.31 -6.71
C SER A 127 3.78 13.23 -8.23
N ASP A 128 4.60 14.11 -8.79
CA ASP A 128 4.88 14.14 -10.23
C ASP A 128 5.82 12.98 -10.65
N GLU A 129 6.84 12.67 -9.83
CA GLU A 129 7.68 11.48 -9.96
C GLU A 129 6.87 10.16 -9.90
N LEU A 130 5.81 10.12 -9.08
CA LEU A 130 4.89 8.97 -9.02
C LEU A 130 3.97 8.90 -10.24
N ILE A 131 3.63 10.01 -10.88
CA ILE A 131 2.82 10.02 -12.11
C ILE A 131 3.64 9.51 -13.30
N SER A 132 4.87 9.98 -13.47
CA SER A 132 5.77 9.56 -14.57
C SER A 132 6.12 8.07 -14.49
N SER A 133 6.57 7.60 -13.33
CA SER A 133 6.93 6.19 -13.12
C SER A 133 5.77 5.21 -13.35
N ASN A 134 4.52 5.62 -13.02
CA ASN A 134 3.32 4.82 -13.32
C ASN A 134 2.98 4.77 -14.81
N MET A 135 3.35 5.78 -15.61
CA MET A 135 3.17 5.77 -17.07
C MET A 135 4.10 4.74 -17.72
N GLU A 136 5.39 4.76 -17.37
CA GLU A 136 6.39 3.81 -17.89
C GLU A 136 6.01 2.34 -17.62
N GLN A 137 5.48 2.05 -16.42
CA GLN A 137 5.04 0.70 -16.08
C GLN A 137 3.83 0.23 -16.89
N LYS A 138 2.92 1.15 -17.28
CA LYS A 138 1.80 0.84 -18.17
C LYS A 138 2.27 0.53 -19.60
N GLU A 139 3.27 1.25 -20.10
CA GLU A 139 3.84 0.99 -21.43
C GLU A 139 4.58 -0.35 -21.48
N LYS A 140 5.39 -0.66 -20.46
CA LYS A 140 6.06 -1.96 -20.32
C LYS A 140 5.04 -3.12 -20.24
N LYS A 141 3.89 -2.93 -19.59
CA LYS A 141 2.78 -3.91 -19.61
C LYS A 141 2.11 -4.04 -20.98
N LYS A 142 1.84 -2.94 -21.69
CA LYS A 142 1.27 -2.98 -23.07
C LYS A 142 2.19 -3.75 -24.04
N LYS A 143 3.50 -3.50 -24.01
CA LYS A 143 4.48 -4.23 -24.85
C LYS A 143 4.54 -5.74 -24.52
N LYS A 144 4.32 -6.13 -23.26
CA LYS A 144 4.28 -7.57 -22.88
C LYS A 144 2.98 -8.27 -23.32
N SER A 145 1.85 -7.55 -23.38
CA SER A 145 0.59 -8.10 -23.91
C SER A 145 0.55 -8.26 -25.43
N SER A 146 1.31 -7.48 -26.19
CA SER A 146 1.36 -7.61 -27.67
C SER A 146 2.20 -8.80 -28.14
N ALA A 147 3.20 -9.24 -27.37
CA ALA A 147 4.05 -10.38 -27.73
C ALA A 147 3.35 -11.74 -27.58
N ALA A 148 2.27 -11.84 -26.80
CA ALA A 148 1.57 -13.09 -26.54
C ALA A 148 0.50 -13.46 -27.60
N LYS A 149 0.33 -12.65 -28.65
CA LYS A 149 -0.73 -12.82 -29.69
C LYS A 149 -0.18 -13.28 -31.05
N GLY A 150 1.00 -13.88 -31.09
CA GLY A 150 1.61 -14.43 -32.32
C GLY A 150 2.14 -15.84 -32.07
N GLY A 151 1.26 -16.85 -32.09
CA GLY A 151 1.70 -18.24 -31.84
C GLY A 151 0.60 -19.25 -31.51
N ARG A 152 -0.45 -19.34 -32.34
CA ARG A 152 -1.31 -20.55 -32.44
C ARG A 152 -2.27 -20.46 -33.65
N THR A 153 -2.00 -21.26 -34.67
CA THR A 153 -2.98 -21.71 -35.67
C THR A 153 -2.95 -23.24 -35.71
N SER A 154 -4.13 -23.84 -35.79
CA SER A 154 -4.42 -25.24 -35.48
C SER A 154 -4.42 -26.15 -36.71
N GLY A 155 -4.27 -27.46 -36.47
CA GLY A 155 -4.56 -28.56 -37.41
C GLY A 155 -4.92 -29.81 -36.62
N GLU A 156 -6.09 -30.39 -36.88
CA GLU A 156 -6.80 -31.36 -36.01
C GLU A 156 -6.76 -32.82 -36.55
N GLN A 157 -7.22 -33.80 -35.72
CA GLN A 157 -7.61 -35.21 -36.01
C GLN A 157 -6.47 -36.29 -35.87
N VAL A 158 -6.68 -37.56 -35.45
CA VAL A 158 -7.91 -38.30 -35.01
C VAL A 158 -7.65 -39.57 -34.11
N ILE A 159 -8.38 -39.69 -32.99
CA ILE A 159 -9.16 -40.88 -32.46
C ILE A 159 -8.53 -42.30 -32.24
N VAL A 160 -8.56 -42.75 -30.95
CA VAL A 160 -9.00 -44.09 -30.37
C VAL A 160 -8.07 -45.31 -30.16
N THR A 161 -8.43 -46.10 -29.12
CA THR A 161 -7.98 -47.44 -28.62
C THR A 161 -6.54 -47.54 -28.06
N GLU A 162 -6.34 -47.75 -26.74
CA GLU A 162 -6.60 -48.94 -25.88
C GLU A 162 -5.47 -49.99 -25.91
N SER A 163 -4.76 -50.12 -24.77
CA SER A 163 -4.25 -51.40 -24.25
C SER A 163 -3.67 -51.21 -22.83
N GLU A 164 -3.95 -52.18 -21.96
CA GLU A 164 -3.38 -52.39 -20.62
C GLU A 164 -1.88 -52.82 -20.75
N ASP A 165 -1.02 -53.02 -19.74
CA ASP A 165 -1.20 -53.33 -18.31
C ASP A 165 0.16 -53.18 -17.53
N SER A 166 0.18 -53.50 -16.22
CA SER A 166 1.36 -53.87 -15.36
C SER A 166 2.09 -52.80 -14.50
N ASN A 167 1.73 -52.74 -13.20
CA ASN A 167 2.53 -53.11 -11.98
C ASN A 167 4.10 -53.09 -12.00
N MET A 168 4.85 -52.92 -10.90
CA MET A 168 4.61 -52.58 -9.47
C MET A 168 5.97 -52.32 -8.76
N ALA A 169 5.92 -51.84 -7.50
CA ALA A 169 7.01 -51.72 -6.50
C ALA A 169 8.03 -50.57 -6.67
#